data_AF-A0A2H0MW37-F1
#
_entry.id   AF-A0A2H0MW37-F1
#
_cell.length_a   1.000
_cell.length_b   1.000
_cell.length_c   1.000
_cell.angle_alpha   90.00
_cell.angle_beta   90.00
_cell.angle_gamma   90.00
#
_symmetry.space_group_name_H-M   'P 1'
#
loop_
_entity.id
_entity.type
_entity.pdbx_description
1 polymer ?
#
loop_
_entity_poly.entity_id
_entity_poly.type
_entity_poly.pdbx_seq_one_letter_code
_entity_poly.pdbx_strand_id
1 'polypeptide(L)' 'MKILLFLLAILAFITGLEILYSAKSAIHEIEAFVLFIVSSVLFSGAAIVESVNKMTKELKSLS' A
#
# COMPACT_ATOMS: atom_id res chain seq x y z
N MET A 1 5.46 -11.94 1.22
CA MET A 1 5.03 -10.85 0.32
C MET A 1 3.86 -10.03 0.85
N LYS A 2 2.70 -10.60 1.26
CA LYS A 2 1.56 -9.79 1.75
C LYS A 2 1.91 -8.83 2.89
N ILE A 3 2.61 -9.33 3.92
CA ILE A 3 3.00 -8.56 5.10
C ILE A 3 3.96 -7.43 4.71
N LEU A 4 4.90 -7.70 3.80
CA LEU A 4 5.84 -6.70 3.32
C LEU A 4 5.11 -5.57 2.57
N LEU A 5 4.20 -5.91 1.66
CA LEU A 5 3.40 -4.91 0.93
C LEU A 5 2.56 -4.05 1.88
N PHE A 6 1.97 -4.67 2.90
CA PHE A 6 1.18 -3.96 3.91
C PHE A 6 2.03 -3.01 4.75
N LEU A 7 3.21 -3.46 5.21
CA LEU A 7 4.14 -2.61 5.97
C LEU A 7 4.64 -1.43 5.14
N LEU A 8 4.98 -1.66 3.86
CA LEU A 8 5.40 -0.60 2.94
C LEU A 8 4.25 0.39 2.66
N ALA A 9 3.00 -0.09 2.56
CA ALA A 9 1.85 0.77 2.41
C ALA A 9 1.68 1.72 3.61
N ILE A 10 1.79 1.19 4.83
CA ILE A 10 1.72 1.99 6.06
C ILE A 10 2.87 3.01 6.10
N LEU A 11 4.09 2.57 5.82
CA LEU A 11 5.26 3.45 5.82
C LEU A 11 5.08 4.61 4.83
N ALA A 12 4.71 4.32 3.58
CA ALA A 12 4.47 5.33 2.56
C ALA A 12 3.34 6.31 2.96
N PHE A 13 2.30 5.82 3.63
CA PHE A 13 1.22 6.66 4.13
C PHE A 13 1.69 7.61 5.23
N ILE A 14 2.42 7.11 6.23
CA ILE A 14 2.95 7.92 7.34
C ILE A 14 3.93 8.96 6.79
N THR A 15 4.86 8.58 5.91
CA THR A 15 5.79 9.52 5.27
C THR A 15 5.05 10.58 4.45
N GLY A 16 3.99 10.19 3.71
CA GLY A 16 3.15 11.15 2.99
C GLY A 16 2.48 12.17 3.93
N LEU A 17 2.00 11.72 5.10
CA LEU A 17 1.42 12.63 6.12
C LEU A 17 2.46 13.59 6.68
N GLU A 18 3.67 13.13 6.99
CA GLU A 18 4.75 13.97 7.50
C GLU A 18 5.17 15.05 6.48
N ILE A 19 5.29 14.68 5.20
CA ILE A 19 5.63 15.60 4.11
C ILE A 19 4.49 16.60 3.91
N LEU A 20 3.23 16.16 3.90
CA LEU A 20 2.09 17.06 3.75
C LEU A 20 1.98 18.05 4.90
N TYR A 21 2.16 17.58 6.14
CA TYR A 21 2.13 18.43 7.33
C TYR A 21 3.24 19.49 7.31
N SER A 22 4.40 19.13 6.76
CA SER A 22 5.58 20.01 6.68
C SER A 22 5.67 20.78 5.36
N ALA A 23 4.64 20.72 4.51
CA ALA A 23 4.68 21.25 3.16
C ALA A 23 4.82 22.78 3.14
N LYS A 24 5.83 23.27 2.41
CA LYS A 24 6.10 24.72 2.23
C LYS A 24 5.81 25.22 0.82
N SER A 25 5.52 24.30 -0.10
CA SER A 25 5.25 24.60 -1.50
C SER A 25 4.35 23.53 -2.11
N ALA A 26 3.69 23.88 -3.21
CA ALA A 26 2.85 22.96 -3.99
C ALA A 26 3.59 21.68 -4.42
N ILE A 27 4.92 21.74 -4.60
CA ILE A 27 5.72 20.56 -4.95
C ILE A 27 5.68 19.52 -3.83
N HIS A 28 5.79 19.93 -2.56
CA HIS A 28 5.73 19.02 -1.42
C HIS A 28 4.33 18.42 -1.23
N GLU A 29 3.28 19.20 -1.52
CA GLU A 29 1.91 18.70 -1.50
C GLU A 29 1.70 17.61 -2.57
N ILE A 30 2.18 17.85 -3.80
CA ILE A 30 2.12 16.87 -4.89
C ILE A 30 2.91 15.60 -4.52
N GLU A 31 4.10 15.74 -3.95
CA GLU A 31 4.91 14.61 -3.50
C GLU A 31 4.17 13.75 -2.45
N ALA A 32 3.54 14.39 -1.47
CA ALA A 32 2.72 13.68 -0.48
C ALA A 32 1.54 12.94 -1.12
N PHE A 33 0.84 13.55 -2.09
CA PHE A 33 -0.24 12.88 -2.81
C PHE A 33 0.24 11.71 -3.65
N VAL A 34 1.42 11.81 -4.28
CA VAL A 34 2.04 10.68 -4.96
C VAL A 34 2.34 9.54 -3.99
N LEU A 35 2.85 9.84 -2.78
CA LEU A 35 3.07 8.83 -1.74
C LEU A 35 1.77 8.17 -1.28
N PHE A 36 0.67 8.92 -1.17
CA PHE A 36 -0.64 8.34 -0.87
C PHE A 36 -1.15 7.41 -1.99
N ILE A 37 -0.92 7.76 -3.25
CA ILE A 37 -1.24 6.87 -4.38
C ILE A 37 -0.40 5.59 -4.30
N VAL A 38 0.91 5.71 -4.05
CA VAL A 38 1.80 4.55 -3.88
C VAL A 38 1.32 3.67 -2.72
N SER A 39 0.98 4.26 -1.58
CA SER A 39 0.42 3.54 -0.43
C SER A 39 -0.86 2.78 -0.81
N SER A 40 -1.79 3.44 -1.51
CA SER A 40 -3.03 2.83 -1.99
C SER A 40 -2.77 1.62 -2.88
N VAL A 41 -1.85 1.74 -3.85
CA VAL A 41 -1.47 0.65 -4.76
C VAL A 41 -0.86 -0.53 -3.98
N LEU A 42 0.04 -0.27 -3.04
CA LEU A 42 0.67 -1.31 -2.21
C LEU A 42 -0.36 -2.03 -1.34
N PHE A 43 -1.29 -1.28 -0.75
CA PHE A 43 -2.37 -1.85 0.06
C PHE A 43 -3.31 -2.72 -0.77
N SER A 44 -3.75 -2.24 -1.93
CA SER A 44 -4.55 -3.03 -2.88
C SER A 44 -3.82 -4.28 -3.33
N GLY A 45 -2.51 -4.18 -3.62
CA GLY A 45 -1.68 -5.32 -3.98
C GLY A 45 -1.61 -6.37 -2.86
N ALA A 46 -1.48 -5.95 -1.60
CA ALA A 46 -1.50 -6.86 -0.45
C ALA A 46 -2.83 -7.63 -0.36
N ALA A 47 -3.96 -6.95 -0.55
CA ALA A 47 -5.30 -7.55 -0.52
C ALA A 47 -5.54 -8.54 -1.68
N ILE A 48 -5.06 -8.21 -2.89
CA ILE A 48 -5.13 -9.10 -4.05
C ILE A 48 -4.31 -10.37 -3.78
N VAL A 49 -3.08 -10.23 -3.31
CA VAL A 49 -2.21 -11.38 -2.98
C VAL A 49 -2.84 -12.26 -1.92
N GLU A 50 -3.49 -11.70 -0.91
CA GLU A 50 -4.22 -12.47 0.10
C GLU A 50 -5.38 -13.26 -0.50
N SER A 51 -6.20 -12.60 -1.32
CA SER A 51 -7.34 -13.23 -2.00
C SER A 51 -6.90 -14.38 -2.90
N VAL A 52 -5.85 -14.19 -3.70
CA VAL A 52 -5.29 -15.24 -4.57
C VAL A 52 -4.75 -16.41 -3.76
N ASN A 53 -4.04 -16.15 -2.67
CA ASN A 53 -3.51 -17.20 -1.80
C ASN A 53 -4.64 -18.01 -1.14
N LYS A 54 -5.73 -17.35 -0.73
CA LYS A 54 -6.90 -18.01 -0.15
C LYS A 54 -7.58 -18.92 -1.19
N MET A 55 -7.86 -18.38 -2.38
CA MET A 55 -8.46 -19.14 -3.48
C MET A 55 -7.60 -20.35 -3.88
N THR A 56 -6.27 -20.18 -3.93
CA THR A 56 -5.34 -21.28 -4.26
C THR A 56 -5.37 -22.39 -3.20
N LYS A 57 -5.52 -22.04 -1.92
CA LYS A 57 -5.66 -23.02 -0.83
C LYS A 57 -6.97 -23.78 -0.92
N GLU A 58 -8.07 -23.08 -1.21
CA GLU A 58 -9.40 -23.69 -1.41
C GLU A 58 -9.39 -24.67 -2.57
N LEU A 59 -8.84 -24.28 -3.73
CA LEU A 59 -8.69 -25.16 -4.90
C LEU A 59 -7.88 -26.43 -4.59
N LYS A 60 -6.76 -26.30 -3.86
CA LYS A 60 -5.94 -27.46 -3.45
C LYS A 60 -6.63 -28.38 -2.44
N SER A 61 -7.62 -27.88 -1.69
CA SER A 61 -8.39 -28.72 -0.77
C SER A 61 -9.49 -29.53 -1.46
N LEU A 62 -9.82 -29.18 -2.71
CA LEU A 62 -10.84 -29.83 -3.53
C LEU A 62 -10.26 -30.86 -4.52
N SER A 63 -8.94 -30.85 -4.73
CA SER A 63 -8.18 -31.82 -5.55
C SER A 63 -7.64 -32.96 -4.72
#